data_AF-F5ZBA2-F1
#
_entry.id   AF-F5ZBA2-F1
#
_cell.length_a   1.000
_cell.length_b   1.000
_cell.length_c   1.000
_cell.angle_alpha   90.00
_cell.angle_beta   90.00
_cell.angle_gamma   90.00
#
_symmetry.space_group_name_H-M   'P 1'
#
loop_
_entity.id
_entity.type
_entity.pdbx_description
1 polymer ?
#
loop_
_entity_poly.entity_id
_entity_poly.type
_entity_poly.pdbx_seq_one_letter_code
_entity_poly.pdbx_strand_id
1 'polypeptide(L)'
;MKVLNWLVSGVLISLLIVLAGVLTNNMAYVSKANADDSNKAHHASIVKIERILAQTEFDVSQKRDLLRKTRIEFYLAEAKQADLRNWTFKRDDLIGRAKNILVHHQTQFTFTTTEFASI
;
A
#
# COMPACT_ATOMS: atom_id res chain seq x y z
N MET A 1 37.96 30.80 22.46
CA MET A 1 38.06 29.47 21.80
C MET A 1 37.16 28.39 22.40
N LYS A 2 36.90 28.36 23.72
CA LYS A 2 36.08 27.29 24.36
C LYS A 2 34.58 27.31 24.00
N VAL A 3 33.97 28.50 23.88
CA VAL A 3 32.53 28.64 23.59
C VAL A 3 32.18 28.27 22.14
N LEU A 4 33.05 28.61 21.18
CA LEU A 4 32.85 28.26 19.77
C LEU A 4 32.88 26.74 19.58
N ASN A 5 33.80 26.04 20.24
CA ASN A 5 33.87 24.57 20.20
C ASN A 5 32.63 23.92 20.84
N TRP A 6 32.05 24.55 21.87
CA TRP A 6 30.81 24.09 22.49
C TRP A 6 29.60 24.24 21.57
N LEU A 7 29.48 25.37 20.87
CA LEU A 7 28.40 25.61 19.90
C LEU A 7 28.50 24.65 18.70
N VAL A 8 29.70 24.45 18.16
CA VAL A 8 29.93 23.51 17.05
C VAL A 8 29.62 22.07 17.48
N SER A 9 30.00 21.68 18.70
CA SER A 9 29.68 20.36 19.24
C SER A 9 28.17 20.14 19.41
N GLY A 10 27.45 21.14 19.95
CA GLY A 10 25.99 21.05 20.10
C GLY A 10 25.26 20.91 18.76
N VAL A 11 25.68 21.67 17.74
CA VAL A 11 25.10 21.59 16.39
C VAL A 11 25.37 20.21 15.77
N LEU A 12 26.58 19.68 15.86
CA LEU A 12 26.91 18.36 15.31
C LEU A 12 26.10 17.23 15.94
N ILE A 13 25.88 17.29 17.26
CA ILE A 13 25.09 16.27 17.98
C ILE A 13 23.62 16.35 17.56
N SER A 14 23.06 17.56 17.46
CA SER A 14 21.67 17.72 16.98
C SER A 14 21.48 17.23 15.54
N LEU A 15 22.46 17.46 14.67
CA LEU A 15 22.44 16.99 13.28
C LEU A 15 22.46 15.46 13.22
N LEU A 16 23.27 14.80 14.05
CA LEU A 16 23.33 13.34 14.16
C LEU A 16 22.01 12.73 14.63
N ILE A 17 21.32 13.36 15.59
CA ILE A 17 20.03 12.88 16.09
C ILE A 17 18.95 13.01 14.99
N VAL A 18 18.94 14.11 14.24
CA VAL A 18 18.02 14.30 13.12
C VAL A 18 18.30 13.29 12.01
N LEU A 19 19.56 13.06 11.66
CA LEU A 19 19.96 12.04 10.68
C LEU A 19 19.55 10.63 11.11
N ALA A 20 19.78 10.26 12.37
CA ALA A 20 19.34 8.98 12.93
C ALA A 20 17.80 8.85 12.91
N GLY A 21 17.09 9.93 13.24
CA GLY A 21 15.63 9.99 13.17
C GLY A 21 15.08 9.83 11.75
N VAL A 22 15.73 10.44 10.75
CA VAL A 22 15.39 10.38 9.31
C VAL A 22 15.78 9.04 8.67
N LEU A 23 16.77 8.33 9.23
CA LEU A 23 17.12 6.97 8.81
C LEU A 23 16.19 5.91 9.41
N THR A 24 15.63 6.14 10.60
CA THR A 24 14.81 5.15 11.32
C THR A 24 13.32 5.24 11.02
N ASN A 25 12.78 6.42 10.70
CA ASN A 25 11.37 6.61 10.32
C ASN A 25 11.00 6.03 8.94
N ASN A 26 11.95 5.56 8.13
CA ASN A 26 11.67 4.76 6.93
C ASN A 26 11.74 3.23 7.18
N MET A 27 12.03 2.83 8.43
CA MET A 27 12.21 1.44 8.83
C MET A 27 11.21 1.09 9.93
N ALA A 28 9.92 1.23 9.63
CA ALA A 28 8.89 0.50 10.36
C ALA A 28 9.06 -1.00 10.07
N TYR A 29 10.06 -1.63 10.70
CA TYR A 29 10.21 -3.08 10.74
C TYR A 29 9.08 -3.66 11.61
N VAL A 30 7.91 -3.81 11.00
CA VAL A 30 6.95 -4.81 11.48
C VAL A 30 7.63 -6.15 11.26
N SER A 31 8.05 -6.82 12.34
CA SER A 31 8.55 -8.19 12.31
C SER A 31 7.58 -9.08 11.53
N LYS A 32 7.95 -9.40 10.28
CA LYS A 32 7.34 -10.51 9.53
C LYS A 32 8.05 -11.78 9.99
N ALA A 33 7.61 -12.33 11.11
CA ALA A 33 7.85 -13.74 11.39
C ALA A 33 6.93 -14.55 10.44
N ASN A 34 7.37 -14.74 9.20
CA ASN A 34 6.70 -15.60 8.22
C ASN A 34 7.55 -16.87 8.07
N ALA A 35 7.27 -17.87 8.89
CA ALA A 35 7.61 -19.25 8.59
C ALA A 35 6.34 -19.93 8.09
N ASP A 36 6.02 -19.72 6.82
CA ASP A 36 5.48 -20.73 5.90
C ASP A 36 5.19 -20.07 4.53
N ASP A 37 5.87 -20.57 3.52
CA ASP A 37 5.58 -20.51 2.09
C ASP A 37 5.42 -19.13 1.39
N SER A 38 6.55 -18.57 0.95
CA SER A 38 6.58 -17.43 0.02
C SER A 38 6.05 -17.77 -1.39
N ASN A 39 5.71 -19.03 -1.66
CA ASN A 39 5.20 -19.50 -2.95
C ASN A 39 3.72 -19.90 -2.92
N LYS A 40 3.01 -19.64 -1.81
CA LYS A 40 1.56 -19.88 -1.74
C LYS A 40 0.84 -18.96 -2.73
N ALA A 41 0.16 -19.56 -3.69
CA ALA A 41 -0.72 -18.83 -4.59
C ALA A 41 -1.78 -18.06 -3.77
N HIS A 42 -1.85 -16.75 -3.97
CA HIS A 42 -2.83 -15.90 -3.31
C HIS A 42 -4.25 -16.30 -3.69
N HIS A 43 -5.20 -16.03 -2.78
CA HIS A 43 -6.62 -16.30 -3.01
C HIS A 43 -7.10 -15.73 -4.36
N ALA A 44 -7.91 -16.50 -5.09
CA ALA A 44 -8.33 -16.19 -6.46
C ALA A 44 -9.00 -14.81 -6.61
N SER A 45 -9.70 -14.34 -5.57
CA SER A 45 -10.29 -13.00 -5.57
C SER A 45 -9.27 -11.86 -5.55
N ILE A 46 -8.13 -12.03 -4.86
CA ILE A 46 -7.01 -11.07 -4.91
C ILE A 46 -6.48 -10.99 -6.34
N VAL A 47 -6.17 -12.13 -6.93
CA VAL A 47 -5.66 -12.24 -8.31
C VAL A 47 -6.64 -11.65 -9.32
N LYS A 48 -7.95 -11.87 -9.13
CA LYS A 48 -9.00 -11.30 -9.98
C LYS A 48 -9.00 -9.77 -9.94
N ILE A 49 -8.97 -9.16 -8.75
CA ILE A 49 -8.95 -7.69 -8.63
C ILE A 49 -7.64 -7.11 -9.17
N GLU A 50 -6.49 -7.77 -8.97
CA GLU A 50 -5.22 -7.34 -9.54
C GLU A 50 -5.23 -7.32 -11.06
N ARG A 51 -5.82 -8.34 -11.69
CA ARG A 51 -5.98 -8.39 -13.15
C ARG A 51 -6.83 -7.22 -13.66
N ILE A 52 -7.97 -6.96 -13.01
CA ILE A 52 -8.87 -5.86 -13.41
C ILE A 52 -8.16 -4.52 -13.20
N LEU A 53 -7.44 -4.34 -12.09
CA LEU A 53 -6.69 -3.13 -11.80
C LEU A 53 -5.63 -2.87 -12.89
N ALA A 54 -4.89 -3.90 -13.31
CA ALA A 54 -3.88 -3.80 -14.35
C ALA A 54 -4.47 -3.41 -15.73
N GLN A 55 -5.73 -3.73 -15.97
CA GLN A 55 -6.47 -3.37 -17.19
C GLN A 55 -7.20 -2.03 -17.09
N THR A 56 -7.28 -1.44 -15.89
CA THR A 56 -8.02 -0.20 -15.66
C THR A 56 -7.09 0.99 -15.83
N GLU A 57 -7.48 1.93 -16.69
CA GLU A 57 -6.75 3.17 -16.87
C GLU A 57 -7.04 4.16 -15.73
N PHE A 58 -5.97 4.76 -15.21
CA PHE A 58 -6.03 5.84 -14.24
C PHE A 58 -5.26 7.03 -14.80
N ASP A 59 -5.89 8.19 -14.82
CA ASP A 59 -5.21 9.43 -15.14
C ASP A 59 -4.40 9.90 -13.91
N VAL A 60 -3.14 9.46 -13.82
CA VAL A 60 -2.26 9.81 -12.69
C VAL A 60 -1.88 11.29 -12.64
N SER A 61 -2.17 12.06 -13.69
CA SER A 61 -2.03 13.52 -13.65
C SER A 61 -3.10 14.17 -12.75
N GLN A 62 -4.26 13.51 -12.61
CA GLN A 62 -5.32 13.92 -11.69
C GLN A 62 -5.09 13.33 -10.30
N LYS A 63 -4.94 14.21 -9.31
CA LYS A 63 -4.75 13.83 -7.90
C LYS A 63 -5.80 12.83 -7.39
N ARG A 64 -7.07 12.98 -7.79
CA ARG A 64 -8.15 12.08 -7.38
C ARG A 64 -7.91 10.64 -7.84
N ASP A 65 -7.53 10.48 -9.10
CA ASP A 65 -7.38 9.18 -9.74
C ASP A 65 -6.08 8.50 -9.27
N LEU A 66 -5.02 9.28 -9.08
CA LEU A 66 -3.81 8.82 -8.39
C LEU A 66 -4.13 8.28 -6.99
N LEU A 67 -4.88 9.04 -6.17
CA LEU A 67 -5.26 8.62 -4.82
C LEU A 67 -6.12 7.34 -4.82
N ARG A 68 -7.02 7.19 -5.78
CA ARG A 68 -7.83 5.98 -5.95
C ARG A 68 -6.95 4.78 -6.25
N LYS A 69 -6.06 4.90 -7.24
CA LYS A 69 -5.11 3.84 -7.60
C LYS A 69 -4.25 3.41 -6.42
N THR A 70 -3.58 4.36 -5.76
CA THR A 70 -2.74 4.08 -4.58
C THR A 70 -3.51 3.40 -3.46
N ARG A 71 -4.78 3.79 -3.23
CA ARG A 71 -5.60 3.16 -2.19
C ARG A 71 -6.00 1.72 -2.54
N ILE A 72 -6.32 1.45 -3.81
CA ILE A 72 -6.60 0.07 -4.25
C ILE A 72 -5.36 -0.81 -4.08
N GLU A 73 -4.19 -0.33 -4.53
CA GLU A 73 -2.91 -1.03 -4.40
C GLU A 73 -2.56 -1.31 -2.93
N PHE A 74 -2.77 -0.33 -2.05
CA PHE A 74 -2.60 -0.49 -0.61
C PHE A 74 -3.47 -1.61 -0.04
N TYR A 75 -4.78 -1.60 -0.32
CA TYR A 75 -5.68 -2.65 0.19
C TYR A 75 -5.35 -4.03 -0.36
N LEU A 76 -4.94 -4.14 -1.63
CA LEU A 76 -4.50 -5.42 -2.21
C LEU A 76 -3.22 -5.94 -1.54
N ALA A 77 -2.25 -5.06 -1.25
CA ALA A 77 -1.04 -5.44 -0.53
C ALA A 77 -1.35 -5.93 0.89
N GLU A 78 -2.24 -5.26 1.62
CA GLU A 78 -2.70 -5.71 2.93
C GLU A 78 -3.50 -7.02 2.86
N ALA A 79 -4.33 -7.20 1.83
CA ALA A 79 -5.10 -8.42 1.62
C ALA A 79 -4.18 -9.61 1.37
N LYS A 80 -3.09 -9.44 0.62
CA LYS A 80 -2.04 -10.46 0.44
C LYS A 80 -1.39 -10.85 1.77
N GLN A 81 -1.07 -9.87 2.62
CA GLN A 81 -0.52 -10.16 3.95
C GLN A 81 -1.52 -10.88 4.85
N ALA A 82 -2.81 -10.51 4.79
CA ALA A 82 -3.87 -11.19 5.53
C ALA A 82 -4.06 -12.63 5.04
N ASP A 83 -3.99 -12.87 3.73
CA ASP A 83 -4.13 -14.19 3.10
C ASP A 83 -2.98 -15.13 3.48
N LEU A 84 -1.74 -14.62 3.51
CA LEU A 84 -0.58 -15.37 4.00
C LEU A 84 -0.75 -15.79 5.47
N ARG A 85 -1.42 -14.96 6.28
CA ARG A 85 -1.72 -15.23 7.70
C ARG A 85 -3.00 -16.03 7.92
N ASN A 86 -3.66 -16.48 6.85
CA ASN A 86 -4.98 -17.13 6.89
C ASN A 86 -6.07 -16.30 7.60
N TRP A 87 -5.95 -14.97 7.61
CA TRP A 87 -6.95 -14.05 8.17
C TRP A 87 -8.04 -13.76 7.13
N THR A 88 -8.92 -14.74 6.91
CA THR A 88 -9.94 -14.73 5.84
C THR A 88 -10.86 -13.52 5.92
N PHE A 89 -11.42 -13.21 7.09
CA PHE A 89 -12.31 -12.06 7.28
C PHE A 89 -11.63 -10.73 6.90
N LYS A 90 -10.40 -10.51 7.38
CA LYS A 90 -9.65 -9.28 7.09
C LYS A 90 -9.30 -9.18 5.60
N ARG A 91 -8.86 -10.29 5.01
CA ARG A 91 -8.59 -10.38 3.57
C ARG A 91 -9.83 -9.99 2.77
N ASP A 92 -10.98 -10.57 3.09
CA ASP A 92 -12.21 -10.36 2.32
C ASP A 92 -12.75 -8.92 2.48
N ASP A 93 -12.64 -8.31 3.66
CA ASP A 93 -12.95 -6.88 3.87
C ASP A 93 -12.05 -5.97 3.00
N LEU A 94 -10.73 -6.22 3.01
CA LEU A 94 -9.78 -5.43 2.22
C LEU A 94 -10.02 -5.57 0.71
N ILE A 95 -10.33 -6.78 0.24
CA ILE A 95 -10.73 -7.02 -1.15
C ILE A 95 -12.03 -6.29 -1.47
N GLY A 96 -13.01 -6.30 -0.58
CA GLY A 96 -14.27 -5.55 -0.74
C GLY A 96 -14.05 -4.05 -0.90
N ARG A 97 -13.17 -3.46 -0.09
CA ARG A 97 -12.79 -2.04 -0.19
C ARG A 97 -12.10 -1.72 -1.52
N ALA A 98 -11.15 -2.56 -1.94
CA ALA A 98 -10.48 -2.43 -3.23
C ALA A 98 -11.48 -2.52 -4.40
N LYS A 99 -12.35 -3.54 -4.39
CA LYS A 99 -13.42 -3.74 -5.38
C LYS A 99 -14.34 -2.51 -5.45
N ASN A 100 -14.80 -1.98 -4.32
CA ASN A 100 -15.73 -0.86 -4.30
C ASN A 100 -15.15 0.40 -4.94
N ILE A 101 -13.88 0.72 -4.67
CA ILE A 101 -13.22 1.89 -5.28
C ILE A 101 -13.05 1.66 -6.78
N LEU A 102 -12.65 0.46 -7.19
CA LEU A 102 -12.45 0.11 -8.59
C LEU A 102 -13.75 0.17 -9.40
N VAL A 103 -14.82 -0.42 -8.88
CA VAL A 103 -16.16 -0.35 -9.50
C VAL A 103 -16.63 1.09 -9.61
N HIS A 104 -16.50 1.88 -8.55
CA HIS A 104 -16.88 3.29 -8.58
C HIS A 104 -16.02 4.13 -9.54
N HIS A 105 -14.75 3.77 -9.73
CA HIS A 105 -13.91 4.42 -10.73
C HIS A 105 -14.39 4.06 -12.14
N GLN A 106 -14.61 2.79 -12.42
CA GLN A 106 -15.07 2.30 -13.72
C GLN A 106 -16.45 2.84 -14.09
N THR A 107 -17.42 2.90 -13.17
CA THR A 107 -18.74 3.47 -13.46
C THR A 107 -18.70 4.96 -13.80
N GLN A 108 -17.66 5.67 -13.37
CA GLN A 108 -17.48 7.09 -13.67
C GLN A 108 -16.75 7.36 -14.99
N PHE A 109 -15.99 6.38 -15.52
CA PHE A 109 -15.08 6.60 -16.65
C PHE A 109 -15.21 5.59 -17.79
N THR A 110 -15.97 4.51 -17.61
CA THR A 110 -16.12 3.44 -18.61
C THR A 110 -17.62 3.24 -18.86
N PHE A 111 -18.10 3.53 -20.08
CA PHE A 111 -19.42 3.07 -20.51
C PHE A 111 -19.39 1.53 -20.52
N THR A 112 -20.15 0.96 -19.58
CA THR A 112 -20.57 -0.42 -19.39
C THR A 112 -19.90 -1.47 -20.29
N THR A 113 -18.87 -2.16 -19.79
CA THR A 113 -18.47 -3.47 -20.35
C THR A 113 -19.11 -4.56 -19.50
N THR A 114 -19.92 -5.41 -20.16
CA THR A 114 -20.89 -6.36 -19.59
C THR A 114 -20.29 -7.49 -18.72
N GLU A 115 -18.97 -7.56 -18.52
CA GLU A 115 -18.32 -8.59 -17.68
C GLU A 115 -18.56 -8.42 -16.16
N PHE A 116 -19.06 -7.26 -15.71
CA PHE A 116 -19.21 -6.97 -14.28
C PHE A 116 -20.55 -7.39 -13.65
N ALA A 117 -21.54 -7.81 -14.46
CA ALA A 117 -22.85 -8.26 -13.95
C ALA A 117 -22.81 -9.61 -13.23
N SER A 118 -21.67 -10.33 -13.24
CA SER A 118 -21.51 -11.66 -12.66
C SER A 118 -20.42 -11.76 -11.57
N ILE A 119 -19.99 -10.63 -10.95
CA ILE A 119 -18.99 -10.60 -9.86
C ILE A 119 -19.60 -10.45 -8.47
#